data_AF-A0A252CSI0-F1
#
_entry.id   AF-A0A252CSI0-F1
#
_cell.length_a   1.000
_cell.length_b   1.000
_cell.length_c   1.000
_cell.angle_alpha   90.00
_cell.angle_beta   90.00
_cell.angle_gamma   90.00
#
_symmetry.space_group_name_H-M   'P 1'
#
loop_
_entity.id
_entity.type
_entity.pdbx_description
1 polymer ?
#
loop_
_entity_poly.entity_id
_entity_poly.type
_entity_poly.pdbx_seq_one_letter_code
_entity_poly.pdbx_strand_id
1 'polypeptide(L)'
;SWLQNGLTILPNVNLVSNIGFSADATNTKDIYSPFANHPTQPMEFPIKHPEFMVRDAQADKFTQQTQFHHSLVSRLKSKIRKILDHSHFR
;
A
#
# COMPACT_ATOMS: atom_id res chain seq x y z
N SER A 1 5.02 13.24 16.44
CA SER A 1 3.94 13.06 15.44
C SER A 1 2.54 13.46 15.94
N TRP A 2 2.23 13.41 17.24
CA TRP A 2 0.92 13.87 17.77
C TRP A 2 0.75 15.41 17.87
N LEU A 3 1.86 16.15 17.96
CA LEU A 3 1.88 17.60 18.20
C LEU A 3 1.47 18.50 17.01
N GLN A 4 1.27 17.96 15.80
CA GLN A 4 1.02 18.72 14.56
C GLN A 4 -0.12 18.12 13.72
N ASN A 5 -1.25 17.84 14.37
CA ASN A 5 -2.47 17.27 13.75
C ASN A 5 -2.29 15.91 13.05
N GLY A 6 -1.13 15.25 13.19
CA GLY A 6 -0.84 13.97 12.55
C GLY A 6 -0.75 14.02 11.02
N LEU A 7 -0.53 15.20 10.42
CA LEU A 7 -0.36 15.32 8.97
C LEU A 7 0.96 14.67 8.52
N THR A 8 0.93 14.01 7.36
CA THR A 8 2.09 13.35 6.75
C THR A 8 2.28 13.87 5.33
N ILE A 9 3.53 14.09 4.92
CA ILE A 9 3.88 14.42 3.54
C ILE A 9 4.05 13.10 2.78
N LEU A 10 3.27 12.93 1.71
CA LEU A 10 3.35 11.76 0.82
C LEU A 10 3.93 12.19 -0.53
N PRO A 11 4.90 11.44 -1.09
CA PRO A 11 5.39 11.71 -2.42
C PRO A 11 4.33 11.32 -3.47
N ASN A 12 4.25 12.08 -4.56
CA ASN A 12 3.36 11.77 -5.70
C ASN A 12 3.88 10.60 -6.55
N VAL A 13 5.14 10.21 -6.35
CA VAL A 13 5.82 9.13 -7.07
C VAL A 13 6.33 8.09 -6.10
N ASN A 14 6.40 6.84 -6.56
CA ASN A 14 7.00 5.77 -5.80
C ASN A 14 8.54 5.89 -5.83
N LEU A 15 9.16 5.96 -4.65
CA LEU A 15 10.60 6.13 -4.51
C LEU A 15 11.33 4.83 -4.14
N VAL A 16 10.61 3.74 -3.91
CA VAL A 16 11.16 2.48 -3.40
C VAL A 16 10.73 1.27 -4.24
N SER A 17 11.58 0.27 -4.37
CA SER A 17 11.24 -1.02 -4.98
C SER A 17 11.16 -2.10 -3.91
N ASN A 18 10.10 -2.91 -3.93
CA ASN A 18 9.92 -3.99 -2.96
C ASN A 18 10.67 -5.27 -3.39
N ILE A 19 11.84 -5.52 -2.80
CA ILE A 19 12.65 -6.73 -3.09
C ILE A 19 12.22 -7.97 -2.29
N GLY A 20 11.24 -7.84 -1.39
CA GLY A 20 10.80 -8.90 -0.47
C GLY A 20 9.66 -9.78 -0.99
N PHE A 21 9.14 -9.54 -2.19
CA PHE A 21 8.09 -10.37 -2.77
C PHE A 21 8.69 -11.58 -3.49
N SER A 22 8.40 -12.78 -2.99
CA SER A 22 8.90 -14.04 -3.56
C SER A 22 8.00 -15.19 -3.14
N ALA A 23 7.94 -16.25 -3.95
CA ALA A 23 7.24 -17.49 -3.59
C ALA A 23 7.73 -18.08 -2.24
N ASP A 24 9.02 -17.88 -1.93
CA ASP A 24 9.66 -18.36 -0.71
C ASP A 24 9.58 -17.35 0.46
N ALA A 25 9.02 -16.15 0.25
CA ALA A 25 8.92 -15.14 1.29
C ALA A 25 7.97 -15.57 2.42
N THR A 26 8.24 -15.19 3.67
CA THR A 26 7.38 -15.58 4.79
C THR A 26 5.98 -14.95 4.70
N ASN A 27 5.90 -13.65 4.40
CA ASN A 27 4.67 -12.86 4.47
C ASN A 27 4.20 -12.30 3.11
N THR A 28 5.11 -12.12 2.16
CA THR A 28 4.89 -11.42 0.88
C THR A 28 4.98 -12.39 -0.31
N LYS A 29 4.18 -13.45 -0.26
CA LYS A 29 4.21 -14.54 -1.26
C LYS A 29 3.54 -14.22 -2.60
N ASP A 30 2.72 -13.17 -2.65
CA ASP A 30 2.00 -12.77 -3.86
C ASP A 30 2.89 -11.91 -4.77
N ILE A 31 3.68 -12.57 -5.62
CA ILE A 31 4.58 -11.92 -6.57
C ILE A 31 3.86 -11.07 -7.64
N TYR A 32 2.55 -11.26 -7.80
CA TYR A 32 1.71 -10.49 -8.73
C TYR A 32 1.00 -9.31 -8.04
N SER A 33 1.28 -9.08 -6.76
CA SER A 33 0.77 -7.91 -6.06
C SER A 33 1.13 -6.63 -6.83
N PRO A 34 0.22 -5.65 -6.92
CA PRO A 34 0.54 -4.32 -7.46
C PRO A 34 1.73 -3.65 -6.74
N PHE A 35 2.01 -4.06 -5.50
CA PHE A 35 3.14 -3.58 -4.71
C PHE A 35 4.43 -4.34 -4.96
N ALA A 36 4.41 -5.56 -5.51
CA ALA A 36 5.62 -6.38 -5.68
C ALA A 36 6.61 -5.76 -6.67
N ASN A 37 6.11 -5.24 -7.78
CA ASN A 37 6.92 -4.72 -8.89
C ASN A 37 6.54 -3.29 -9.25
N HIS A 38 6.17 -2.48 -8.24
CA HIS A 38 5.82 -1.09 -8.49
C HIS A 38 7.06 -0.32 -8.97
N PRO A 39 7.06 0.28 -10.17
CA PRO A 39 8.22 0.98 -10.69
C PRO A 39 8.55 2.19 -9.81
N THR A 40 9.84 2.46 -9.64
CA THR A 40 10.32 3.70 -9.03
C THR A 40 10.35 4.80 -10.09
N GLN A 41 10.14 6.04 -9.65
CA GLN A 41 10.23 7.21 -10.52
C GLN A 41 11.01 8.32 -9.81
N PRO A 42 11.81 9.11 -10.55
CA PRO A 42 12.53 10.23 -9.97
C PRO A 42 11.57 11.31 -9.46
N MET A 43 11.96 12.00 -8.40
CA MET A 43 11.26 13.17 -7.90
C MET A 43 11.80 14.43 -8.56
N GLU A 44 10.90 15.36 -8.91
CA GLU A 44 11.27 16.66 -9.43
C GLU A 44 11.67 17.63 -8.31
N PHE A 45 12.71 18.41 -8.55
CA PHE A 45 13.23 19.42 -7.62
C PHE A 45 13.25 20.82 -8.26
N PRO A 46 13.09 21.90 -7.47
CA PRO A 46 12.91 21.90 -6.01
C PRO A 46 11.51 21.43 -5.60
N ILE A 47 11.41 20.85 -4.39
CA ILE A 47 10.13 20.45 -3.82
C ILE A 47 9.28 21.70 -3.59
N LYS A 48 8.03 21.67 -4.04
CA LYS A 48 7.07 22.76 -3.85
C LYS A 48 6.45 22.66 -2.47
N HIS A 49 6.81 23.58 -1.56
CA HIS A 49 6.17 23.68 -0.26
C HIS A 49 4.79 24.36 -0.40
N PRO A 50 3.72 23.85 0.23
CA PRO A 50 2.42 24.50 0.19
C PRO A 50 2.45 25.82 0.98
N GLU A 51 1.71 26.84 0.54
CA GLU A 51 1.59 28.10 1.30
C GLU A 51 0.92 27.90 2.66
N PHE A 52 0.02 26.91 2.75
CA PHE A 52 -0.70 26.56 3.96
C PHE A 52 -0.63 25.05 4.22
N MET A 53 -0.31 24.66 5.45
CA MET A 53 -0.30 23.25 5.88
C MET A 53 -1.70 22.82 6.28
N VAL A 54 -2.49 22.39 5.30
CA VAL A 54 -3.86 21.87 5.49
C VAL A 54 -3.98 20.45 4.96
N ARG A 55 -4.96 19.69 5.46
CA ARG A 55 -5.22 18.32 5.02
C ARG A 55 -5.70 18.29 3.56
N ASP A 56 -5.08 17.46 2.74
CA ASP A 56 -5.58 17.12 1.40
C ASP A 56 -6.52 15.90 1.48
N ALA A 57 -7.82 16.18 1.56
CA ALA A 57 -8.83 15.12 1.65
C ALA A 57 -8.92 14.24 0.39
N GLN A 58 -8.51 14.75 -0.77
CA GLN A 58 -8.52 13.98 -2.01
C GLN A 58 -7.35 12.99 -2.03
N ALA A 59 -6.16 13.44 -1.67
CA ALA A 59 -4.97 12.59 -1.56
C ALA A 59 -5.16 11.50 -0.49
N ASP A 60 -5.75 11.84 0.66
CA ASP A 60 -6.09 10.89 1.72
C ASP A 60 -7.05 9.81 1.22
N LYS A 61 -8.13 10.22 0.53
CA LYS A 61 -9.12 9.28 -0.03
C LYS A 61 -8.48 8.36 -1.08
N PHE A 62 -7.65 8.90 -1.95
CA PHE A 62 -6.94 8.13 -2.96
C PHE A 62 -6.02 7.07 -2.32
N THR A 63 -5.22 7.48 -1.33
CA THR A 63 -4.32 6.60 -0.59
C THR A 63 -5.09 5.51 0.14
N GLN A 64 -6.20 5.87 0.80
CA GLN A 64 -7.08 4.90 1.46
C GLN A 64 -7.61 3.86 0.47
N GLN A 65 -8.07 4.28 -0.70
CA GLN A 65 -8.69 3.40 -1.70
C GLN A 65 -7.68 2.51 -2.43
N THR A 66 -6.45 2.99 -2.63
CA THR A 66 -5.44 2.28 -3.45
C THR A 66 -4.45 1.47 -2.61
N GLN A 67 -4.10 1.93 -1.41
CA GLN A 67 -3.06 1.31 -0.59
C GLN A 67 -3.62 0.50 0.60
N PHE A 68 -4.67 0.99 1.25
CA PHE A 68 -5.18 0.39 2.50
C PHE A 68 -6.51 -0.37 2.33
N HIS A 69 -7.26 -0.11 1.26
CA HIS A 69 -8.59 -0.69 1.10
C HIS A 69 -8.52 -2.14 0.65
N HIS A 70 -8.79 -3.05 1.59
CA HIS A 70 -9.14 -4.43 1.27
C HIS A 70 -10.65 -4.56 1.18
N SER A 71 -11.18 -4.83 -0.03
CA SER A 71 -12.61 -5.03 -0.22
C SER A 71 -13.13 -6.17 0.66
N LEU A 72 -14.39 -6.09 1.11
CA LEU A 72 -15.03 -7.17 1.87
C LEU A 72 -14.96 -8.51 1.11
N VAL A 73 -15.05 -8.45 -0.22
CA VAL A 73 -14.88 -9.60 -1.11
C VAL A 73 -13.47 -10.18 -0.99
N SER A 74 -12.42 -9.35 -0.97
CA SER A 74 -11.05 -9.83 -0.77
C SER A 74 -10.88 -10.50 0.60
N ARG A 75 -11.51 -9.94 1.66
CA ARG A 75 -11.46 -10.51 3.01
C ARG A 75 -12.17 -11.86 3.06
N LEU A 76 -13.34 -11.97 2.42
CA LEU A 76 -14.08 -13.22 2.30
C LEU A 76 -13.31 -14.26 1.48
N LYS A 77 -12.75 -13.87 0.33
CA LYS A 77 -11.92 -14.74 -0.53
C LYS A 77 -10.72 -15.30 0.24
N SER A 78 -10.02 -14.45 1.00
CA SER A 78 -8.88 -14.88 1.82
C SER A 78 -9.32 -15.85 2.93
N LYS A 79 -10.49 -15.63 3.53
CA LYS A 79 -11.04 -16.54 4.56
C LYS A 79 -11.44 -17.90 3.98
N ILE A 80 -12.12 -17.91 2.82
CA ILE A 80 -12.52 -19.15 2.12
C ILE A 80 -11.28 -19.95 1.69
N ARG A 81 -10.28 -19.28 1.08
CA ARG A 81 -9.03 -19.93 0.68
C ARG A 81 -8.36 -20.65 1.85
N LYS A 82 -8.27 -19.98 3.00
CA LYS A 82 -7.68 -20.56 4.21
C LYS A 82 -8.42 -21.80 4.72
N ILE A 83 -9.74 -21.85 4.56
CA ILE A 83 -10.57 -23.02 4.93
C ILE A 83 -10.35 -24.16 3.94
N LEU A 84 -10.35 -23.87 2.63
CA LEU A 84 -10.12 -24.87 1.58
C LEU A 84 -8.73 -25.51 1.67
N ASP A 85 -7.69 -24.71 1.87
CA ASP A 85 -6.31 -25.21 2.05
C ASP A 85 -6.21 -26.10 3.30
N HIS A 86 -6.94 -25.78 4.38
CA HIS A 86 -7.01 -26.64 5.57
C HIS A 86 -7.77 -27.94 5.35
N SER A 87 -8.76 -27.97 4.46
CA SER A 87 -9.51 -29.19 4.14
C SER A 87 -8.75 -30.15 3.22
N HIS A 88 -7.75 -29.66 2.48
CA HIS A 88 -6.96 -30.50 1.57
C HIS A 88 -5.82 -31.27 2.26
N PHE A 89 -5.51 -30.92 3.52
CA PHE A 89 -4.53 -31.58 4.41
C PHE A 89 -5.18 -32.53 5.44
N ARG A 90 -6.39 -33.03 5.15
CA ARG A 90 -7.00 -34.16 5.85
C ARG A 90 -7.19 -35.34 4.90
#